data_AF-A0A672GZD0-F1
#
_entry.id   AF-A0A672GZD0-F1
#
_cell.length_a   1.000
_cell.length_b   1.000
_cell.length_c   1.000
_cell.angle_alpha   90.00
_cell.angle_beta   90.00
_cell.angle_gamma   90.00
#
_symmetry.space_group_name_H-M   'P 1'
#
loop_
_entity.id
_entity.type
_entity.pdbx_description
1 polymer ?
#
loop_
_entity_poly.entity_id
_entity_poly.type
_entity_poly.pdbx_seq_one_letter_code
_entity_poly.pdbx_strand_id
1 'polypeptide(L)'
;MQINPFVLLHFCCNQTQVVSKFCPQLRSLKLSYCKGLTSEAFQIKKLNVHKCGFFSFSQKGCCPDLELLEVSTKLDSKDCDLPICIPALQTACPKLKTFRMLNVRPMNKTRGATSSLSGFPLLEELSMATTSYSYVTDKFLWDMLSSSTHLRVLDLRGCARITPHGLAVLPCPELECLFWGQYFSRHIGSSLPKKGLHMVTQKWSKTLRELDVANQLFTEEDLDLAMSYLAQAADADTLRSLNLSGTSITQPTIRYPMTSLDYLNLSSCRNLPRGAKRIYRGQEDIRQLLDILE
;
A
#
# COMPACT_ATOMS: atom_id res chain seq x y z
N MET A 1 -1.64 23.30 17.44
CA MET A 1 -0.51 22.65 18.16
C MET A 1 0.25 21.80 17.16
N GLN A 2 1.51 22.14 16.88
CA GLN A 2 2.40 21.30 16.07
C GLN A 2 2.66 19.99 16.83
N ILE A 3 2.16 18.88 16.30
CA ILE A 3 2.49 17.54 16.78
C ILE A 3 3.86 17.21 16.21
N ASN A 4 4.92 17.41 17.00
CA ASN A 4 6.25 16.95 16.61
C ASN A 4 6.24 15.40 16.58
N PRO A 5 6.54 14.76 15.44
CA PRO A 5 6.64 13.32 15.37
C PRO A 5 7.79 12.84 16.26
N PHE A 6 7.55 11.82 17.09
CA PHE A 6 8.63 11.13 17.80
C PHE A 6 9.34 10.24 16.78
N VAL A 7 10.45 10.75 16.23
CA VAL A 7 11.28 10.02 15.26
C VAL A 7 12.38 9.30 16.03
N LEU A 8 12.34 7.96 16.03
CA LEU A 8 13.41 7.14 16.59
C LEU A 8 14.28 6.64 15.43
N LEU A 9 15.51 7.17 15.37
CA LEU A 9 16.54 6.77 14.42
C LEU A 9 17.51 5.81 15.11
N HIS A 10 17.92 4.73 14.43
CA HIS A 10 19.06 3.90 14.84
C HIS A 10 18.97 3.18 16.21
N PHE A 11 17.84 2.52 16.53
CA PHE A 11 17.72 1.73 17.77
C PHE A 11 17.88 0.22 17.59
N CYS A 12 18.59 -0.41 18.53
CA CYS A 12 18.56 -1.86 18.78
C CYS A 12 17.30 -2.23 19.58
N CYS A 13 16.69 -3.37 19.22
CA CYS A 13 15.36 -3.86 19.61
C CYS A 13 14.96 -3.80 21.11
N ASN A 14 15.92 -3.67 22.03
CA ASN A 14 15.65 -3.69 23.47
C ASN A 14 15.01 -2.41 24.05
N GLN A 15 14.88 -1.31 23.27
CA GLN A 15 14.36 -0.03 23.79
C GLN A 15 12.95 0.37 23.30
N THR A 16 12.35 -0.31 22.32
CA THR A 16 10.96 -0.01 21.89
C THR A 16 9.92 -0.39 22.95
N GLN A 17 10.20 -1.40 23.79
CA GLN A 17 9.39 -1.73 24.98
C GLN A 17 9.36 -0.61 26.03
N VAL A 18 10.31 0.33 25.99
CA VAL A 18 10.38 1.47 26.91
C VAL A 18 9.39 2.54 26.44
N VAL A 19 9.38 2.87 25.14
CA VAL A 19 8.57 3.97 24.59
C VAL A 19 7.07 3.75 24.80
N SER A 20 6.54 2.53 24.57
CA SER A 20 5.12 2.25 24.79
C SER A 20 4.70 2.19 26.26
N LYS A 21 5.65 1.97 27.18
CA LYS A 21 5.40 1.99 28.63
C LYS A 21 5.39 3.40 29.20
N PHE A 22 6.13 4.33 28.62
CA PHE A 22 6.30 5.69 29.17
C PHE A 22 5.52 6.78 28.40
N CYS A 23 4.97 6.48 27.21
CA CYS A 23 4.27 7.45 26.37
C CYS A 23 2.86 6.98 25.93
N PRO A 24 1.87 6.87 26.84
CA PRO A 24 0.50 6.44 26.48
C PRO A 24 -0.23 7.40 25.54
N GLN A 25 0.22 8.66 25.47
CA GLN A 25 -0.32 9.74 24.61
C GLN A 25 0.37 9.80 23.23
N LEU A 26 1.18 8.81 22.88
CA LEU A 26 1.94 8.82 21.63
C LEU A 26 1.00 8.71 20.42
N ARG A 27 0.95 9.77 19.60
CA ARG A 27 0.13 9.84 18.38
C ARG A 27 0.87 9.47 17.10
N SER A 28 2.19 9.60 17.09
CA SER A 28 3.02 9.36 15.91
C SER A 28 4.31 8.65 16.31
N LEU A 29 4.58 7.52 15.64
CA LEU A 29 5.80 6.74 15.82
C LEU A 29 6.42 6.44 14.46
N LYS A 30 7.66 6.90 14.26
CA LYS A 30 8.47 6.54 13.10
C LYS A 30 9.71 5.75 13.52
N LEU A 31 9.87 4.57 12.95
CA LEU A 31 10.99 3.66 13.18
C LEU A 31 11.75 3.51 11.86
N SER A 32 12.92 4.12 11.78
CA SER A 32 13.77 4.02 10.59
C SER A 32 15.07 3.29 10.90
N TYR A 33 15.42 2.36 10.02
CA TYR A 33 16.71 1.64 10.06
C TYR A 33 16.94 0.85 11.36
N CYS A 34 15.86 0.40 12.00
CA CYS A 34 15.93 -0.40 13.21
C CYS A 34 16.34 -1.84 12.85
N LYS A 35 17.52 -2.28 13.33
CA LYS A 35 17.95 -3.68 13.17
C LYS A 35 17.29 -4.55 14.22
N GLY A 36 16.76 -5.69 13.78
CA GLY A 36 16.20 -6.70 14.66
C GLY A 36 14.87 -6.32 15.29
N LEU A 37 13.99 -5.55 14.60
CA LEU A 37 12.58 -5.40 14.98
C LEU A 37 11.91 -6.79 14.93
N THR A 38 12.10 -7.58 15.98
CA THR A 38 11.41 -8.85 16.14
C THR A 38 9.97 -8.55 16.49
N SER A 39 9.13 -9.59 16.42
CA SER A 39 7.81 -9.48 17.01
C SER A 39 7.88 -9.10 18.49
N GLU A 40 9.02 -9.07 19.19
CA GLU A 40 9.15 -8.63 20.60
C GLU A 40 9.24 -7.10 20.79
N ALA A 41 9.54 -6.34 19.73
CA ALA A 41 9.42 -4.89 19.74
C ALA A 41 7.95 -4.44 19.77
N PHE A 42 7.05 -5.24 19.20
CA PHE A 42 5.60 -5.05 19.19
C PHE A 42 4.84 -6.11 20.01
N GLN A 43 5.50 -7.19 20.43
CA GLN A 43 5.02 -8.11 21.47
C GLN A 43 5.38 -7.48 22.79
N ILE A 44 4.35 -6.89 23.36
CA ILE A 44 4.00 -7.11 24.75
C ILE A 44 4.14 -8.62 25.07
N LYS A 45 5.35 -9.11 25.40
CA LYS A 45 5.61 -10.31 26.23
C LYS A 45 7.10 -10.53 26.52
N LYS A 46 7.59 -9.73 27.47
CA LYS A 46 8.16 -10.21 28.74
C LYS A 46 7.16 -9.73 29.81
N LEU A 47 6.02 -10.38 30.06
CA LEU A 47 5.83 -11.69 30.70
C LEU A 47 6.68 -12.84 30.14
N ASN A 48 7.71 -13.20 30.92
CA ASN A 48 8.16 -14.60 31.00
C ASN A 48 6.98 -15.42 31.54
N VAL A 49 6.42 -16.33 30.73
CA VAL A 49 5.54 -17.39 31.23
C VAL A 49 6.33 -18.68 31.29
N HIS A 50 7.39 -18.67 32.08
CA HIS A 50 7.94 -19.85 32.74
C HIS A 50 8.40 -19.33 34.11
N LYS A 51 7.58 -19.61 35.14
CA LYS A 51 7.56 -19.02 36.49
C LYS A 51 6.88 -17.65 36.65
N CYS A 52 5.56 -17.64 36.58
CA CYS A 52 4.76 -16.91 37.57
C CYS A 52 3.38 -17.57 37.62
N GLY A 53 3.12 -18.25 38.73
CA GLY A 53 1.76 -18.63 39.11
C GLY A 53 0.90 -17.39 39.27
N PHE A 54 -0.41 -17.59 39.13
CA PHE A 54 -1.49 -16.79 39.70
C PHE A 54 -1.16 -15.31 39.91
N PHE A 55 -1.50 -14.40 38.99
CA PHE A 55 -2.02 -13.07 39.34
C PHE A 55 -2.71 -12.42 38.14
N SER A 56 -3.73 -11.66 38.47
CA SER A 56 -4.80 -11.03 37.71
C SER A 56 -4.42 -10.15 36.51
N PHE A 57 -5.38 -10.07 35.58
CA PHE A 57 -5.61 -9.08 34.54
C PHE A 57 -5.13 -7.66 34.93
N SER A 58 -4.14 -7.10 34.23
CA SER A 58 -3.86 -5.65 34.20
C SER A 58 -2.91 -5.26 33.04
N GLN A 59 -3.49 -4.52 32.08
CA GLN A 59 -2.89 -3.58 31.12
C GLN A 59 -1.37 -3.32 31.25
N LYS A 60 -0.56 -3.77 30.27
CA LYS A 60 0.80 -3.24 30.06
C LYS A 60 1.15 -3.16 28.57
N GLY A 61 1.13 -1.94 28.02
CA GLY A 61 1.67 -1.56 26.71
C GLY A 61 0.66 -1.38 25.58
N CYS A 62 -0.28 -0.44 25.70
CA CYS A 62 -1.15 -0.04 24.58
C CYS A 62 -0.86 1.42 24.20
N CYS A 63 -0.79 1.72 22.90
CA CYS A 63 -0.77 3.09 22.39
C CYS A 63 -2.14 3.38 21.74
N PRO A 64 -3.22 3.52 22.53
CA PRO A 64 -4.59 3.57 22.01
C PRO A 64 -4.86 4.81 21.15
N ASP A 65 -4.06 5.87 21.34
CA ASP A 65 -4.14 7.13 20.61
C ASP A 65 -3.15 7.23 19.44
N LEU A 66 -2.46 6.15 19.09
CA LEU A 66 -1.55 6.14 17.96
C LEU A 66 -2.32 6.29 16.64
N GLU A 67 -2.06 7.39 15.93
CA GLU A 67 -2.67 7.72 14.65
C GLU A 67 -1.72 7.42 13.48
N LEU A 68 -0.40 7.49 13.69
CA LEU A 68 0.61 7.21 12.66
C LEU A 68 1.64 6.19 13.15
N LEU A 69 1.82 5.12 12.38
CA LEU A 69 2.91 4.15 12.52
C LEU A 69 3.66 4.03 11.19
N GLU A 70 4.95 4.34 11.20
CA GLU A 70 5.83 4.18 10.04
C GLU A 70 7.04 3.33 10.42
N VAL A 71 7.29 2.27 9.65
CA VAL A 71 8.44 1.40 9.79
C VAL A 71 9.16 1.33 8.45
N SER A 72 10.45 1.66 8.43
CA SER A 72 11.27 1.65 7.22
C SER A 72 12.66 1.06 7.41
N THR A 73 13.16 0.39 6.38
CA THR A 73 14.51 -0.18 6.31
C THR A 73 15.28 0.40 5.12
N LYS A 74 16.61 0.17 5.10
CA LYS A 74 17.44 0.57 3.95
C LYS A 74 17.11 -0.32 2.75
N LEU A 75 17.13 0.29 1.57
CA LEU A 75 17.30 -0.42 0.31
C LEU A 75 18.61 -1.24 0.47
N ASP A 76 18.58 -2.56 0.22
CA ASP A 76 19.72 -3.50 0.29
C ASP A 76 20.05 -4.17 1.64
N SER A 77 19.23 -4.03 2.70
CA SER A 77 19.44 -4.90 3.88
C SER A 77 18.97 -6.34 3.60
N LYS A 78 19.85 -7.32 3.85
CA LYS A 78 19.52 -8.76 3.71
C LYS A 78 18.47 -9.24 4.73
N ASP A 79 18.36 -8.55 5.87
CA ASP A 79 17.43 -8.82 6.96
C ASP A 79 16.30 -7.77 7.02
N CYS A 80 15.29 -7.91 6.17
CA CYS A 80 14.12 -7.01 6.11
C CYS A 80 12.83 -7.63 6.66
N ASP A 81 12.88 -8.84 7.21
CA ASP A 81 11.68 -9.50 7.73
C ASP A 81 11.15 -8.77 8.97
N LEU A 82 9.90 -8.34 8.88
CA LEU A 82 9.20 -7.65 9.94
C LEU A 82 8.08 -8.58 10.44
N PRO A 83 8.28 -9.30 11.55
CA PRO A 83 7.28 -10.20 12.06
C PRO A 83 6.20 -9.39 12.78
N ILE A 84 4.99 -9.38 12.21
CA ILE A 84 3.86 -8.59 12.71
C ILE A 84 2.73 -9.54 13.12
N CYS A 85 2.11 -9.23 14.25
CA CYS A 85 0.84 -9.82 14.64
C CYS A 85 -0.25 -8.79 14.39
N ILE A 86 -0.94 -8.90 13.26
CA ILE A 86 -2.00 -7.96 12.85
C ILE A 86 -3.11 -7.85 13.91
N PRO A 87 -3.64 -8.94 14.47
CA PRO A 87 -4.68 -8.85 15.52
C PRO A 87 -4.22 -8.07 16.75
N ALA A 88 -2.96 -8.27 17.16
CA ALA A 88 -2.41 -7.55 18.30
C ALA A 88 -2.27 -6.05 18.02
N LEU A 89 -1.87 -5.67 16.79
CA LEU A 89 -1.75 -4.28 16.39
C LEU A 89 -3.12 -3.59 16.29
N GLN A 90 -4.12 -4.27 15.72
CA GLN A 90 -5.50 -3.80 15.66
C GLN A 90 -6.07 -3.52 17.06
N THR A 91 -5.78 -4.41 18.02
CA THR A 91 -6.22 -4.24 19.42
C THR A 91 -5.46 -3.12 20.14
N ALA A 92 -4.15 -2.98 19.87
CA ALA A 92 -3.30 -2.02 20.58
C ALA A 92 -3.44 -0.59 20.07
N CYS A 93 -3.77 -0.40 18.79
CA CYS A 93 -3.78 0.88 18.08
C CYS A 93 -5.09 1.06 17.27
N PRO A 94 -6.28 1.13 17.90
CA PRO A 94 -7.56 1.20 17.19
C PRO A 94 -7.79 2.52 16.44
N LYS A 95 -7.05 3.59 16.79
CA LYS A 95 -7.17 4.92 16.17
C LYS A 95 -6.17 5.16 15.03
N LEU A 96 -5.51 4.11 14.53
CA LEU A 96 -4.50 4.23 13.50
C LEU A 96 -5.13 4.74 12.19
N LYS A 97 -4.62 5.87 11.70
CA LYS A 97 -5.03 6.52 10.45
C LYS A 97 -4.01 6.32 9.32
N THR A 98 -2.73 6.29 9.67
CA THR A 98 -1.64 6.11 8.71
C THR A 98 -0.75 4.95 9.15
N PHE A 99 -0.65 3.92 8.31
CA PHE A 99 0.25 2.79 8.53
C PHE A 99 1.18 2.59 7.34
N ARG A 100 2.48 2.75 7.56
CA ARG A 100 3.50 2.65 6.51
C ARG A 100 4.56 1.63 6.87
N MET A 101 4.84 0.74 5.92
CA MET A 101 5.79 -0.34 5.99
C MET A 101 6.65 -0.30 4.73
N LEU A 102 7.73 0.49 4.76
CA LEU A 102 8.52 0.82 3.58
C LEU A 102 9.79 -0.05 3.52
N ASN A 103 9.93 -0.82 2.43
CA ASN A 103 11.04 -1.76 2.18
C ASN A 103 11.19 -2.88 3.22
N VAL A 104 10.14 -3.14 4.00
CA VAL A 104 10.07 -4.26 4.93
C VAL A 104 9.31 -5.43 4.31
N ARG A 105 9.59 -6.65 4.78
CA ARG A 105 8.88 -7.88 4.40
C ARG A 105 7.98 -8.30 5.56
N PRO A 106 6.70 -7.87 5.58
CA PRO A 106 5.80 -8.22 6.68
C PRO A 106 5.54 -9.73 6.67
N MET A 107 5.80 -10.38 7.80
CA MET A 107 5.51 -11.80 8.01
C MET A 107 4.46 -11.93 9.11
N ASN A 108 3.28 -12.44 8.76
CA ASN A 108 2.20 -12.66 9.71
C ASN A 108 2.58 -13.80 10.67
N LYS A 109 2.67 -13.51 11.97
CA LYS A 109 2.77 -14.54 13.00
C LYS A 109 1.37 -14.86 13.53
N THR A 110 0.68 -15.79 12.88
CA THR A 110 -0.63 -16.26 13.33
C THR A 110 -0.46 -17.07 14.63
N ARG A 111 -0.81 -16.49 15.77
CA ARG A 111 -0.90 -17.21 17.05
C ARG A 111 -2.36 -17.58 17.30
N GLY A 112 -2.79 -18.76 16.85
CA GLY A 112 -3.91 -19.57 17.38
C GLY A 112 -5.26 -18.92 17.76
N ALA A 113 -5.49 -17.65 17.45
CA ALA A 113 -6.65 -16.91 17.91
C ALA A 113 -7.69 -16.83 16.80
N THR A 114 -8.82 -17.50 17.04
CA THR A 114 -10.06 -17.45 16.26
C THR A 114 -10.86 -16.17 16.52
N SER A 115 -10.22 -15.08 16.95
CA SER A 115 -10.89 -13.81 17.22
C SER A 115 -11.21 -13.12 15.89
N SER A 116 -12.49 -12.75 15.72
CA SER A 116 -12.99 -11.94 14.61
C SER A 116 -12.05 -10.76 14.34
N LEU A 117 -11.42 -10.73 13.17
CA LEU A 117 -10.47 -9.68 12.79
C LEU A 117 -11.24 -8.36 12.62
N SER A 118 -11.00 -7.42 13.53
CA SER A 118 -11.71 -6.14 13.58
C SER A 118 -11.19 -5.11 12.59
N GLY A 119 -10.17 -5.42 11.78
CA GLY A 119 -9.54 -4.48 10.84
C GLY A 119 -8.97 -3.22 11.52
N PHE A 120 -8.61 -2.21 10.72
CA PHE A 120 -8.31 -0.85 11.17
C PHE A 120 -9.41 0.11 10.73
N PRO A 121 -10.40 0.43 11.58
CA PRO A 121 -11.60 1.15 11.16
C PRO A 121 -11.32 2.59 10.72
N LEU A 122 -10.37 3.30 11.35
CA LEU A 122 -10.04 4.69 11.03
C LEU A 122 -8.89 4.84 10.03
N LEU A 123 -8.44 3.75 9.39
CA LEU A 123 -7.28 3.79 8.51
C LEU A 123 -7.59 4.55 7.22
N GLU A 124 -6.86 5.61 6.97
CA GLU A 124 -6.96 6.48 5.78
C GLU A 124 -5.84 6.17 4.77
N GLU A 125 -4.67 5.74 5.26
CA GLU A 125 -3.51 5.41 4.43
C GLU A 125 -2.83 4.12 4.87
N LEU A 126 -2.62 3.22 3.90
CA LEU A 126 -1.75 2.05 4.02
C LEU A 126 -0.67 2.07 2.94
N SER A 127 0.60 2.02 3.32
CA SER A 127 1.71 1.79 2.39
C SER A 127 2.51 0.56 2.80
N MET A 128 2.75 -0.33 1.84
CA MET A 128 3.60 -1.51 1.93
C MET A 128 4.60 -1.56 0.77
N ALA A 129 4.97 -0.39 0.24
CA ALA A 129 5.89 -0.27 -0.88
C ALA A 129 7.23 -0.92 -0.56
N THR A 130 7.72 -1.76 -1.46
CA THR A 130 8.99 -2.47 -1.28
C THR A 130 9.72 -2.67 -2.61
N THR A 131 11.03 -2.46 -2.61
CA THR A 131 11.91 -2.81 -3.73
C THR A 131 12.42 -4.25 -3.66
N SER A 132 12.14 -4.95 -2.56
CA SER A 132 12.52 -6.34 -2.31
C SER A 132 11.38 -7.31 -2.62
N TYR A 133 11.64 -8.61 -2.56
CA TYR A 133 10.58 -9.63 -2.67
C TYR A 133 9.52 -9.44 -1.58
N SER A 134 8.24 -9.44 -1.96
CA SER A 134 7.11 -9.28 -1.05
C SER A 134 6.36 -10.59 -0.81
N TYR A 135 6.15 -10.94 0.46
CA TYR A 135 5.30 -12.05 0.87
C TYR A 135 3.81 -11.68 0.97
N VAL A 136 3.47 -10.39 0.80
CA VAL A 136 2.09 -9.87 0.93
C VAL A 136 1.19 -10.54 -0.09
N THR A 137 0.10 -11.16 0.37
CA THR A 137 -0.94 -11.80 -0.46
C THR A 137 -2.27 -11.07 -0.34
N ASP A 138 -3.21 -11.38 -1.24
CA ASP A 138 -4.60 -10.90 -1.14
C ASP A 138 -5.21 -11.21 0.23
N LYS A 139 -4.99 -12.42 0.76
CA LYS A 139 -5.44 -12.79 2.10
C LYS A 139 -4.83 -11.91 3.19
N PHE A 140 -3.51 -11.68 3.15
CA PHE A 140 -2.86 -10.85 4.15
C PHE A 140 -3.37 -9.41 4.11
N LEU A 141 -3.55 -8.86 2.91
CA LEU A 141 -4.12 -7.54 2.70
C LEU A 141 -5.57 -7.49 3.21
N TRP A 142 -6.34 -8.55 2.97
CA TRP A 142 -7.72 -8.65 3.40
C TRP A 142 -7.85 -8.68 4.93
N ASP A 143 -7.04 -9.51 5.60
CA ASP A 143 -6.98 -9.62 7.06
C ASP A 143 -6.60 -8.27 7.73
N MET A 144 -5.87 -7.41 7.01
CA MET A 144 -5.47 -6.08 7.47
C MET A 144 -6.57 -5.03 7.30
N LEU A 145 -7.25 -5.05 6.14
CA LEU A 145 -8.19 -4.02 5.71
C LEU A 145 -9.67 -4.38 5.93
N SER A 146 -9.96 -5.47 6.65
CA SER A 146 -11.32 -6.03 6.83
C SER A 146 -12.41 -5.05 7.30
N SER A 147 -12.02 -3.96 7.94
CA SER A 147 -12.91 -2.91 8.44
C SER A 147 -12.53 -1.51 7.96
N SER A 148 -11.58 -1.37 7.03
CA SER A 148 -10.96 -0.09 6.68
C SER A 148 -11.76 0.67 5.63
N THR A 149 -12.99 1.08 5.98
CA THR A 149 -13.92 1.76 5.07
C THR A 149 -13.52 3.20 4.75
N HIS A 150 -12.62 3.80 5.53
CA HIS A 150 -12.12 5.17 5.35
C HIS A 150 -10.81 5.25 4.55
N LEU A 151 -10.32 4.13 4.01
CA LEU A 151 -9.04 4.09 3.30
C LEU A 151 -9.11 4.89 2.00
N ARG A 152 -8.25 5.90 1.87
CA ARG A 152 -8.13 6.78 0.69
C ARG A 152 -6.85 6.53 -0.09
N VAL A 153 -5.77 6.11 0.57
CA VAL A 153 -4.47 5.88 -0.06
C VAL A 153 -4.00 4.45 0.19
N LEU A 154 -3.71 3.73 -0.89
CA LEU A 154 -3.19 2.37 -0.85
C LEU A 154 -1.95 2.25 -1.76
N ASP A 155 -0.79 2.06 -1.13
CA ASP A 155 0.48 1.90 -1.83
C ASP A 155 1.03 0.48 -1.65
N LEU A 156 1.03 -0.26 -2.75
CA LEU A 156 1.40 -1.67 -2.87
C LEU A 156 2.51 -1.86 -3.91
N ARG A 157 3.31 -0.82 -4.19
CA ARG A 157 4.40 -0.94 -5.16
C ARG A 157 5.35 -2.08 -4.80
N GLY A 158 5.65 -2.94 -5.78
CA GLY A 158 6.47 -4.14 -5.61
C GLY A 158 5.78 -5.33 -4.94
N CYS A 159 4.51 -5.22 -4.54
CA CYS A 159 3.72 -6.36 -4.05
C CYS A 159 3.22 -7.22 -5.23
N ALA A 160 4.11 -8.03 -5.80
CA ALA A 160 3.85 -8.82 -7.01
C ALA A 160 2.69 -9.82 -6.89
N ARG A 161 2.46 -10.38 -5.69
CA ARG A 161 1.47 -11.43 -5.43
C ARG A 161 0.04 -10.92 -5.21
N ILE A 162 -0.15 -9.61 -5.13
CA ILE A 162 -1.50 -9.02 -5.11
C ILE A 162 -2.13 -9.17 -6.49
N THR A 163 -3.42 -9.50 -6.52
CA THR A 163 -4.20 -9.68 -7.75
C THR A 163 -5.29 -8.62 -7.90
N PRO A 164 -5.80 -8.36 -9.12
CA PRO A 164 -6.94 -7.46 -9.30
C PRO A 164 -8.18 -7.91 -8.51
N HIS A 165 -8.43 -9.22 -8.44
CA HIS A 165 -9.54 -9.77 -7.66
C HIS A 165 -9.40 -9.47 -6.16
N GLY A 166 -8.19 -9.64 -5.61
CA GLY A 166 -7.88 -9.31 -4.22
C GLY A 166 -8.11 -7.84 -3.88
N LEU A 167 -7.81 -6.92 -4.80
CA LEU A 167 -8.09 -5.49 -4.65
C LEU A 167 -9.60 -5.19 -4.77
N ALA A 168 -10.29 -5.85 -5.69
CA ALA A 168 -11.71 -5.65 -5.95
C ALA A 168 -12.59 -6.02 -4.74
N VAL A 169 -12.19 -7.00 -3.93
CA VAL A 169 -12.97 -7.42 -2.74
C VAL A 169 -12.75 -6.55 -1.48
N LEU A 170 -11.82 -5.59 -1.49
CA LEU A 170 -11.54 -4.75 -0.32
C LEU A 170 -12.74 -3.81 0.03
N PRO A 171 -13.00 -3.48 1.29
CA PRO A 171 -14.18 -2.76 1.76
C PRO A 171 -13.89 -1.25 1.85
N CYS A 172 -13.07 -0.72 0.94
CA CYS A 172 -12.73 0.69 0.85
C CYS A 172 -13.37 1.27 -0.42
N PRO A 173 -14.61 1.79 -0.36
CA PRO A 173 -15.32 2.30 -1.55
C PRO A 173 -14.73 3.62 -2.08
N GLU A 174 -14.17 4.44 -1.20
CA GLU A 174 -13.74 5.82 -1.49
C GLU A 174 -12.22 5.93 -1.71
N LEU A 175 -11.60 4.93 -2.33
CA LEU A 175 -10.14 4.96 -2.57
C LEU A 175 -9.79 6.03 -3.62
N GLU A 176 -8.85 6.92 -3.28
CA GLU A 176 -8.44 8.04 -4.13
C GLU A 176 -7.10 7.80 -4.81
N CYS A 177 -6.15 7.15 -4.13
CA CYS A 177 -4.81 6.90 -4.65
C CYS A 177 -4.48 5.41 -4.57
N LEU A 178 -4.27 4.77 -5.72
CA LEU A 178 -3.77 3.40 -5.80
C LEU A 178 -2.39 3.39 -6.46
N PHE A 179 -1.36 3.10 -5.67
CA PHE A 179 -0.01 2.89 -6.18
C PHE A 179 0.29 1.40 -6.23
N TRP A 180 0.18 0.81 -7.42
CA TRP A 180 0.35 -0.62 -7.63
C TRP A 180 1.30 -0.90 -8.80
N GLY A 181 2.37 -0.12 -8.92
CA GLY A 181 3.47 -0.42 -9.84
C GLY A 181 4.32 -1.62 -9.39
N GLN A 182 5.04 -2.23 -10.32
CA GLN A 182 6.11 -3.19 -10.06
C GLN A 182 7.46 -2.52 -10.30
N TYR A 183 8.43 -2.82 -9.43
CA TYR A 183 9.83 -2.53 -9.73
C TYR A 183 10.37 -3.64 -10.62
N PHE A 184 11.24 -3.32 -11.58
CA PHE A 184 11.93 -4.32 -12.40
C PHE A 184 12.74 -5.26 -11.49
N SER A 185 12.16 -6.40 -11.14
CA SER A 185 12.79 -7.46 -10.38
C SER A 185 13.06 -8.63 -11.32
N ARG A 186 14.25 -9.25 -11.18
CA ARG A 186 14.68 -10.40 -11.99
C ARG A 186 13.73 -11.60 -11.91
N HIS A 187 12.82 -11.60 -10.94
CA HIS A 187 11.79 -12.64 -10.75
C HIS A 187 10.49 -12.40 -11.54
N ILE A 188 10.31 -11.25 -12.19
CA ILE A 188 9.08 -10.92 -12.97
C ILE A 188 9.04 -11.64 -14.31
N GLY A 189 10.18 -12.06 -14.86
CA GLY A 189 10.27 -12.74 -16.16
C GLY A 189 9.51 -14.08 -16.25
N SER A 190 8.99 -14.61 -15.14
CA SER A 190 8.23 -15.86 -15.09
C SER A 190 6.76 -15.69 -14.66
N SER A 191 6.28 -14.48 -14.36
CA SER A 191 4.89 -14.30 -13.93
C SER A 191 3.95 -14.22 -15.14
N LEU A 192 2.89 -15.04 -15.12
CA LEU A 192 1.80 -14.97 -16.09
C LEU A 192 1.16 -13.57 -16.11
N PRO A 193 0.64 -13.12 -17.26
CA PRO A 193 -0.14 -11.89 -17.33
C PRO A 193 -1.28 -11.91 -16.32
N LYS A 194 -1.44 -10.80 -15.60
CA LYS A 194 -2.60 -10.57 -14.72
C LYS A 194 -3.81 -10.26 -15.59
N LYS A 195 -5.00 -10.59 -15.08
CA LYS A 195 -6.29 -10.30 -15.71
C LYS A 195 -7.25 -9.68 -14.73
N GLY A 196 -8.15 -8.84 -15.23
CA GLY A 196 -9.22 -8.26 -14.43
C GLY A 196 -8.91 -6.89 -13.84
N LEU A 197 -7.99 -6.11 -14.43
CA LEU A 197 -7.73 -4.74 -13.97
C LEU A 197 -9.01 -3.89 -14.01
N HIS A 198 -9.90 -4.17 -14.96
CA HIS A 198 -11.20 -3.51 -15.06
C HIS A 198 -12.06 -3.63 -13.80
N MET A 199 -11.93 -4.70 -13.00
CA MET A 199 -12.66 -4.83 -11.74
C MET A 199 -12.25 -3.75 -10.73
N VAL A 200 -10.98 -3.37 -10.75
CA VAL A 200 -10.40 -2.32 -9.91
C VAL A 200 -10.84 -0.95 -10.40
N THR A 201 -10.70 -0.69 -11.70
CA THR A 201 -11.07 0.62 -12.26
C THR A 201 -12.58 0.84 -12.25
N GLN A 202 -13.40 -0.19 -12.45
CA GLN A 202 -14.86 -0.11 -12.31
C GLN A 202 -15.26 0.27 -10.88
N LYS A 203 -14.67 -0.41 -9.89
CA LYS A 203 -14.99 -0.21 -8.47
C LYS A 203 -14.69 1.22 -8.00
N TRP A 204 -13.54 1.78 -8.38
CA TRP A 204 -13.10 3.10 -7.93
C TRP A 204 -13.14 4.16 -9.03
N SER A 205 -13.93 3.92 -10.08
CA SER A 205 -14.07 4.80 -11.25
C SER A 205 -14.46 6.23 -10.90
N LYS A 206 -15.23 6.42 -9.81
CA LYS A 206 -15.74 7.72 -9.37
C LYS A 206 -14.88 8.43 -8.33
N THR A 207 -13.86 7.77 -7.80
CA THR A 207 -13.13 8.23 -6.61
C THR A 207 -11.63 8.32 -6.85
N LEU A 208 -11.07 7.50 -7.76
CA LEU A 208 -9.65 7.51 -8.10
C LEU A 208 -9.21 8.86 -8.67
N ARG A 209 -8.26 9.46 -7.97
CA ARG A 209 -7.48 10.63 -8.40
C ARG A 209 -6.13 10.22 -8.96
N GLU A 210 -5.52 9.18 -8.42
CA GLU A 210 -4.21 8.69 -8.85
C GLU A 210 -4.20 7.18 -9.02
N LEU A 211 -3.78 6.72 -10.20
CA LEU A 211 -3.57 5.32 -10.51
C LEU A 211 -2.15 5.10 -11.04
N ASP A 212 -1.37 4.29 -10.34
CA ASP A 212 -0.08 3.80 -10.81
C ASP A 212 -0.14 2.27 -10.97
N VAL A 213 0.03 1.80 -12.20
CA VAL A 213 0.15 0.37 -12.54
C VAL A 213 1.42 0.11 -13.34
N ALA A 214 2.46 0.93 -13.11
CA ALA A 214 3.72 0.85 -13.84
C ALA A 214 4.31 -0.57 -13.82
N ASN A 215 4.79 -1.04 -14.96
CA ASN A 215 5.39 -2.37 -15.16
C ASN A 215 4.50 -3.55 -14.74
N GLN A 216 3.19 -3.36 -14.54
CA GLN A 216 2.28 -4.50 -14.38
C GLN A 216 2.10 -5.21 -15.73
N LEU A 217 2.02 -6.53 -15.67
CA LEU A 217 1.87 -7.39 -16.85
C LEU A 217 0.38 -7.61 -17.16
N PHE A 218 -0.28 -6.60 -17.71
CA PHE A 218 -1.63 -6.72 -18.27
C PHE A 218 -1.56 -6.84 -19.80
N THR A 219 -2.54 -7.54 -20.39
CA THR A 219 -2.68 -7.57 -21.86
C THR A 219 -3.24 -6.24 -22.38
N GLU A 220 -3.18 -6.05 -23.68
CA GLU A 220 -3.71 -4.86 -24.35
C GLU A 220 -5.23 -4.74 -24.13
N GLU A 221 -5.95 -5.86 -24.22
CA GLU A 221 -7.39 -5.92 -24.02
C GLU A 221 -7.80 -5.62 -22.57
N ASP A 222 -7.03 -6.11 -21.58
CA ASP A 222 -7.30 -5.83 -20.17
C ASP A 222 -7.06 -4.35 -19.83
N LEU A 223 -6.02 -3.74 -20.40
CA LEU A 223 -5.73 -2.32 -20.23
C LEU A 223 -6.81 -1.47 -20.91
N ASP A 224 -7.18 -1.80 -22.14
CA ASP A 224 -8.22 -1.07 -22.88
C ASP A 224 -9.55 -1.07 -22.13
N LEU A 225 -10.01 -2.26 -21.72
CA LEU A 225 -11.23 -2.41 -20.94
C LEU A 225 -11.13 -1.63 -19.62
N ALA A 226 -10.00 -1.70 -18.92
CA ALA A 226 -9.82 -0.98 -17.66
C ALA A 226 -9.89 0.54 -17.80
N MET A 227 -9.24 1.11 -18.83
CA MET A 227 -9.28 2.55 -19.08
C MET A 227 -10.67 3.00 -19.56
N SER A 228 -11.39 2.16 -20.30
CA SER A 228 -12.77 2.48 -20.71
C SER A 228 -13.69 2.76 -19.51
N TYR A 229 -13.53 2.04 -18.39
CA TYR A 229 -14.30 2.29 -17.17
C TYR A 229 -13.92 3.59 -16.47
N LEU A 230 -12.65 4.00 -16.52
CA LEU A 230 -12.21 5.29 -15.97
C LEU A 230 -12.76 6.45 -16.80
N ALA A 231 -12.78 6.30 -18.12
CA ALA A 231 -13.27 7.33 -19.05
C ALA A 231 -14.80 7.48 -19.05
N GLN A 232 -15.53 6.38 -18.81
CA GLN A 232 -17.00 6.38 -18.75
C GLN A 232 -17.57 6.98 -17.45
N ALA A 233 -16.73 7.30 -16.47
CA ALA A 233 -17.14 7.91 -15.20
C ALA A 233 -17.49 9.40 -15.36
N ALA A 234 -18.40 9.72 -16.29
CA ALA A 234 -18.72 11.07 -16.77
C ALA A 234 -19.10 12.07 -15.67
N ASP A 235 -19.62 11.61 -14.53
CA ASP A 235 -20.00 12.47 -13.40
C ASP A 235 -18.84 12.81 -12.46
N ALA A 236 -17.71 12.10 -12.58
CA ALA A 236 -16.69 12.03 -11.55
C ALA A 236 -15.30 12.18 -12.14
N ASP A 237 -15.09 13.12 -13.06
CA ASP A 237 -13.79 13.48 -13.67
C ASP A 237 -12.76 13.87 -12.59
N THR A 238 -12.26 12.87 -11.90
CA THR A 238 -11.51 12.93 -10.64
C THR A 238 -10.07 12.50 -10.87
N LEU A 239 -9.81 11.65 -11.86
CA LEU A 239 -8.48 11.14 -12.20
C LEU A 239 -7.57 12.30 -12.66
N ARG A 240 -6.56 12.60 -11.84
CA ARG A 240 -5.56 13.64 -12.08
C ARG A 240 -4.22 13.05 -12.52
N SER A 241 -3.90 11.83 -12.11
CA SER A 241 -2.60 11.20 -12.34
C SER A 241 -2.73 9.76 -12.77
N LEU A 242 -2.10 9.42 -13.90
CA LEU A 242 -2.08 8.08 -14.45
C LEU A 242 -0.66 7.66 -14.84
N ASN A 243 -0.13 6.65 -14.17
CA ASN A 243 1.18 6.07 -14.48
C ASN A 243 1.03 4.68 -15.10
N LEU A 244 1.27 4.60 -16.41
CA LEU A 244 1.22 3.38 -17.22
C LEU A 244 2.61 2.95 -17.71
N SER A 245 3.67 3.53 -17.16
CA SER A 245 5.03 3.28 -17.66
C SER A 245 5.37 1.79 -17.68
N GLY A 246 6.02 1.35 -18.76
CA GLY A 246 6.43 -0.05 -18.93
C GLY A 246 5.29 -1.06 -19.15
N THR A 247 4.05 -0.61 -19.36
CA THR A 247 2.92 -1.48 -19.72
C THR A 247 2.84 -1.72 -21.23
N SER A 248 1.88 -2.54 -21.66
CA SER A 248 1.56 -2.81 -23.06
C SER A 248 0.42 -1.91 -23.60
N ILE A 249 0.18 -0.75 -22.99
CA ILE A 249 -0.88 0.18 -23.41
C ILE A 249 -0.74 0.56 -24.89
N THR A 250 -1.87 0.65 -25.58
CA THR A 250 -1.94 0.95 -27.02
C THR A 250 -2.48 2.36 -27.27
N GLN A 251 -2.27 2.84 -28.49
CA GLN A 251 -2.71 4.16 -28.93
C GLN A 251 -4.24 4.37 -28.86
N PRO A 252 -5.11 3.42 -29.28
CA PRO A 252 -6.56 3.57 -29.12
C PRO A 252 -6.99 3.81 -27.67
N THR A 253 -6.39 3.09 -26.73
CA THR A 253 -6.71 3.24 -25.31
C THR A 253 -6.34 4.61 -24.74
N ILE A 254 -5.28 5.24 -25.24
CA ILE A 254 -4.86 6.58 -24.77
C ILE A 254 -5.84 7.67 -25.23
N ARG A 255 -6.60 7.43 -26.30
CA ARG A 255 -7.55 8.39 -26.86
C ARG A 255 -8.86 8.49 -26.05
N TYR A 256 -9.02 7.72 -24.98
CA TYR A 256 -10.17 7.86 -24.10
C TYR A 256 -10.22 9.26 -23.45
N PRO A 257 -11.41 9.89 -23.36
CA PRO A 257 -11.54 11.25 -22.84
C PRO A 257 -11.37 11.26 -21.31
N MET A 258 -10.19 11.68 -20.84
CA MET A 258 -9.90 11.91 -19.42
C MET A 258 -9.59 13.39 -19.20
N THR A 259 -10.65 14.19 -19.06
CA THR A 259 -10.60 15.65 -19.19
C THR A 259 -9.90 16.36 -18.03
N SER A 260 -9.81 15.74 -16.85
CA SER A 260 -9.08 16.29 -15.71
C SER A 260 -7.67 15.75 -15.53
N LEU A 261 -7.17 14.94 -16.46
CA LEU A 261 -5.85 14.34 -16.33
C LEU A 261 -4.76 15.42 -16.47
N ASP A 262 -3.93 15.56 -15.43
CA ASP A 262 -2.84 16.54 -15.35
C ASP A 262 -1.46 15.86 -15.33
N TYR A 263 -1.40 14.55 -15.17
CA TYR A 263 -0.16 13.78 -15.23
C TYR A 263 -0.40 12.46 -15.93
N LEU A 264 0.38 12.19 -16.96
CA LEU A 264 0.36 10.93 -17.69
C LEU A 264 1.79 10.45 -17.94
N ASN A 265 2.11 9.23 -17.49
CA ASN A 265 3.41 8.62 -17.74
C ASN A 265 3.29 7.41 -18.66
N LEU A 266 3.81 7.54 -19.88
CA LEU A 266 3.84 6.51 -20.93
C LEU A 266 5.27 6.03 -21.22
N SER A 267 6.21 6.34 -20.34
CA SER A 267 7.61 5.97 -20.52
C SER A 267 7.75 4.46 -20.63
N SER A 268 8.58 3.98 -21.55
CA SER A 268 8.85 2.53 -21.75
C SER A 268 7.65 1.67 -22.16
N CYS A 269 6.51 2.25 -22.56
CA CYS A 269 5.38 1.47 -23.11
C CYS A 269 5.77 0.86 -24.45
N ARG A 270 5.72 -0.48 -24.56
CA ARG A 270 6.30 -1.19 -25.71
C ARG A 270 5.54 -0.95 -27.02
N ASN A 271 4.22 -0.82 -26.92
CA ASN A 271 3.30 -0.75 -28.06
C ASN A 271 3.04 0.68 -28.58
N LEU A 272 3.72 1.68 -28.03
CA LEU A 272 3.61 3.07 -28.48
C LEU A 272 4.74 3.45 -29.45
N PRO A 273 4.56 4.48 -30.30
CA PRO A 273 5.64 5.04 -31.10
C PRO A 273 6.69 5.73 -30.22
N ARG A 274 7.94 5.83 -30.69
CA ARG A 274 9.06 6.39 -29.90
C ARG A 274 8.79 7.80 -29.36
N GLY A 275 8.17 8.67 -30.16
CA GLY A 275 7.84 10.04 -29.76
C GLY A 275 6.82 10.15 -28.63
N ALA A 276 5.98 9.13 -28.44
CA ALA A 276 4.93 9.12 -27.43
C ALA A 276 5.42 8.65 -26.03
N LYS A 277 6.59 8.01 -25.94
CA LYS A 277 7.07 7.33 -24.72
C LYS A 277 7.76 8.28 -23.74
N ARG A 278 7.01 9.19 -23.13
CA ARG A 278 7.53 10.13 -22.13
C ARG A 278 6.52 10.42 -21.03
N ILE A 279 6.91 11.30 -20.13
CA ILE A 279 6.04 11.88 -19.12
C ILE A 279 5.43 13.15 -19.70
N TYR A 280 4.12 13.30 -19.54
CA TYR A 280 3.33 14.47 -19.91
C TYR A 280 2.84 15.14 -18.63
N ARG A 281 3.02 16.47 -18.53
CA ARG A 281 2.64 17.25 -17.35
C ARG A 281 1.73 18.40 -17.75
N GLY A 282 0.52 18.37 -17.22
CA GLY A 282 -0.55 19.29 -17.53
C GLY A 282 -1.34 18.88 -18.77
N GLN A 283 -2.53 19.44 -18.89
CA GLN A 283 -3.46 19.11 -19.98
C GLN A 283 -2.92 19.44 -21.36
N GLU A 284 -2.09 20.49 -21.48
CA GLU A 284 -1.56 20.92 -22.78
C GLU A 284 -0.58 19.90 -23.35
N ASP A 285 0.35 19.40 -22.53
CA ASP A 285 1.26 18.31 -22.90
C ASP A 285 0.47 17.06 -23.34
N ILE A 286 -0.63 16.75 -22.64
CA ILE A 286 -1.48 15.59 -22.92
C ILE A 286 -2.28 15.80 -24.23
N ARG A 287 -2.73 17.02 -24.54
CA ARG A 287 -3.36 17.33 -25.83
C ARG A 287 -2.39 17.16 -26.99
N GLN A 288 -1.16 17.66 -26.87
CA GLN A 288 -0.12 17.48 -27.89
C GLN A 288 0.19 16.00 -28.14
N LEU A 289 0.11 15.15 -27.11
CA LEU A 289 0.20 13.70 -27.30
C LEU A 289 -0.91 13.16 -28.20
N LEU A 290 -2.15 13.61 -28.01
CA LEU A 290 -3.28 13.16 -28.82
C LEU A 290 -3.10 13.53 -30.28
N ASP A 291 -2.54 14.72 -30.56
CA ASP A 291 -2.21 15.16 -31.92
C ASP A 291 -1.10 14.31 -32.57
N ILE A 292 -0.06 13.94 -31.80
CA ILE A 292 1.02 13.04 -32.27
C ILE A 292 0.49 11.63 -32.56
N LEU A 293 -0.58 11.26 -31.87
CA LEU A 293 -1.24 9.99 -32.02
C LEU A 293 -2.40 10.05 -33.02
N GLU A 294 -2.54 11.07 -33.87
CA GLU A 294 -3.42 11.04 -35.07
C GLU A 294 -2.84 10.18 -36.18
#